data_AF-A0A8I1MQ80-F1
#
_entry.id   AF-A0A8I1MQ80-F1
#
_cell.length_a   1.000
_cell.length_b   1.000
_cell.length_c   1.000
_cell.angle_alpha   90.00
_cell.angle_beta   90.00
_cell.angle_gamma   90.00
#
_symmetry.space_group_name_H-M   'P 1'
#
loop_
_entity.id
_entity.type
_entity.pdbx_description
1 polymer ?
#
loop_
_entity_poly.entity_id
_entity_poly.type
_entity_poly.pdbx_seq_one_letter_code
_entity_poly.pdbx_strand_id
1 'polypeptide(L)'
;MMYPVDLHAVGLVLGLALILGHVWALLKPSATESALKNFPRSRAAGTVLIAIAGIWGFILITTMDLGEFAHLRRVMAIAVVAGTYLSWRYMDEFLAVRALGMIALLAAEPILEAAFLRPETSRLLVVVLAYVWIILGLFWVGMPWVLRDQITWLTSQKLRLKAAMVGGIVYGAAVLFCAVALWK
;
A
#
# COMPACT_ATOMS: atom_id res chain seq x y z
N MET A 1 15.44 -14.60 2.64
CA MET A 1 14.34 -13.69 3.02
C MET A 1 14.86 -12.28 2.93
N MET A 2 14.19 -11.42 2.17
CA MET A 2 14.56 -10.00 2.03
C MET A 2 14.18 -9.21 3.28
N TYR A 3 13.05 -9.55 3.89
CA TYR A 3 12.56 -8.93 5.10
C TYR A 3 12.58 -9.92 6.28
N PRO A 4 13.15 -9.56 7.44
CA PRO A 4 13.11 -10.39 8.64
C PRO A 4 11.78 -10.22 9.40
N VAL A 5 10.66 -10.30 8.69
CA VAL A 5 9.32 -10.07 9.26
C VAL A 5 8.51 -11.35 9.12
N ASP A 6 7.99 -11.85 10.24
CA ASP A 6 7.17 -13.06 10.26
C ASP A 6 5.67 -12.75 10.04
N LEU A 7 4.89 -13.81 9.80
CA LEU A 7 3.45 -13.71 9.56
C LEU A 7 2.71 -13.05 10.73
N HIS A 8 3.16 -13.32 11.96
CA HIS A 8 2.61 -12.73 13.18
C HIS A 8 2.78 -11.21 13.19
N ALA A 9 4.00 -10.71 12.99
CA ALA A 9 4.29 -9.28 12.99
C ALA A 9 3.57 -8.56 11.84
N VAL A 10 3.54 -9.14 10.64
CA VAL A 10 2.75 -8.60 9.50
C VAL A 10 1.28 -8.50 9.89
N GLY A 11 0.72 -9.57 10.48
CA GLY A 11 -0.67 -9.60 10.92
C GLY A 11 -1.01 -8.54 11.98
N LEU A 12 -0.14 -8.35 12.97
CA LEU A 12 -0.30 -7.32 13.99
C LEU A 12 -0.29 -5.92 13.37
N VAL A 13 0.73 -5.61 12.57
CA VAL A 13 0.89 -4.29 11.96
C VAL A 13 -0.26 -3.97 11.00
N LEU A 14 -0.61 -4.90 10.11
CA LEU A 14 -1.71 -4.71 9.16
C LEU A 14 -3.05 -4.60 9.87
N GLY A 15 -3.34 -5.51 10.80
CA GLY A 15 -4.59 -5.52 11.56
C GLY A 15 -4.79 -4.22 12.33
N LEU A 16 -3.78 -3.76 13.05
CA LEU A 16 -3.82 -2.49 13.79
C LEU A 16 -3.93 -1.29 12.85
N ALA A 17 -3.15 -1.23 11.77
CA ALA A 17 -3.21 -0.12 10.81
C ALA A 17 -4.61 0.00 10.18
N LEU A 18 -5.22 -1.13 9.81
CA LEU A 18 -6.57 -1.17 9.27
C LEU A 18 -7.60 -0.72 10.30
N ILE A 19 -7.56 -1.23 11.54
CA ILE A 19 -8.52 -0.84 12.58
C ILE A 19 -8.37 0.65 12.89
N LEU A 20 -7.17 1.10 13.24
CA LEU A 20 -6.93 2.48 13.68
C LEU A 20 -7.27 3.49 12.58
N GLY A 21 -6.85 3.22 11.33
CA GLY A 21 -7.14 4.07 10.19
C GLY A 21 -8.64 4.21 9.94
N HIS A 22 -9.38 3.11 9.94
CA HIS A 22 -10.82 3.13 9.66
C HIS A 22 -11.66 3.58 10.87
N VAL A 23 -11.24 3.34 12.11
CA VAL A 23 -11.87 3.90 13.31
C VAL A 23 -11.73 5.42 13.31
N TRP A 24 -10.52 5.94 13.06
CA TRP A 24 -10.32 7.39 12.94
C TRP A 24 -11.20 7.99 11.84
N ALA A 25 -11.33 7.28 10.72
CA ALA A 25 -12.19 7.67 9.61
C ALA A 25 -13.69 7.71 9.99
N LEU A 26 -14.16 6.75 10.80
CA LEU A 26 -15.52 6.76 11.35
C LEU A 26 -15.76 7.88 12.36
N LEU A 27 -14.76 8.23 13.16
CA LEU A 27 -14.86 9.31 14.15
C LEU A 27 -14.90 10.68 13.47
N LYS A 28 -14.33 10.83 12.27
CA LYS A 28 -14.24 12.10 11.53
C LYS A 28 -14.69 11.97 10.06
N PRO A 29 -15.94 11.56 9.80
CA PRO A 29 -16.37 11.17 8.45
C PRO A 29 -16.33 12.32 7.43
N SER A 30 -16.68 13.55 7.83
CA SER A 30 -16.64 14.72 6.96
C SER A 30 -15.20 15.13 6.60
N ALA A 31 -14.29 15.08 7.58
CA ALA A 31 -12.88 15.33 7.35
C ALA A 31 -12.25 14.26 6.45
N THR A 32 -12.61 12.99 6.66
CA THR A 32 -12.16 11.89 5.79
C THR A 32 -12.67 12.05 4.36
N GLU A 33 -13.96 12.39 4.18
CA GLU A 33 -14.52 12.61 2.85
C GLU A 33 -13.77 13.73 2.10
N SER A 34 -13.52 14.85 2.79
CA SER A 34 -12.75 15.97 2.23
C SER A 34 -11.31 15.56 1.91
N ALA A 35 -10.63 14.87 2.84
CA ALA A 35 -9.27 14.41 2.64
C ALA A 35 -9.16 13.44 1.46
N LEU A 36 -10.07 12.48 1.33
CA LEU A 36 -10.14 11.55 0.20
C LEU A 36 -10.31 12.30 -1.12
N LYS A 37 -11.26 13.23 -1.21
CA LYS A 37 -11.51 14.00 -2.45
C LYS A 37 -10.30 14.84 -2.87
N ASN A 38 -9.55 15.38 -1.91
CA ASN A 38 -8.37 16.22 -2.16
C ASN A 38 -7.08 15.41 -2.40
N PHE A 39 -7.00 14.18 -1.88
CA PHE A 39 -5.80 13.35 -1.92
C PHE A 39 -5.23 13.15 -3.35
N PRO A 40 -6.03 12.79 -4.38
CA PRO A 40 -5.48 12.51 -5.71
C PRO A 40 -4.66 13.65 -6.32
N ARG A 41 -4.96 14.91 -5.96
CA ARG A 41 -4.26 16.10 -6.47
C ARG A 41 -3.37 16.77 -5.42
N SER A 42 -3.18 16.15 -4.26
CA SER A 42 -2.36 16.71 -3.19
C SER A 42 -0.87 16.61 -3.53
N ARG A 43 -0.26 17.77 -3.79
CA ARG A 43 1.18 17.87 -4.08
C ARG A 43 2.05 17.50 -2.87
N ALA A 44 1.60 17.85 -1.67
CA ALA A 44 2.27 17.50 -0.43
C ALA A 44 2.28 15.98 -0.23
N ALA A 45 1.12 15.32 -0.35
CA ALA A 45 1.04 13.86 -0.25
C ALA A 45 1.87 13.17 -1.33
N GLY A 46 1.80 13.66 -2.58
CA GLY A 46 2.61 13.14 -3.68
C GLY A 46 4.11 13.22 -3.41
N THR A 47 4.59 14.34 -2.85
CA THR A 47 6.01 14.52 -2.51
C THR A 47 6.47 13.57 -1.41
N VAL A 48 5.67 13.40 -0.35
CA VAL A 48 6.00 12.47 0.74
C VAL A 48 5.99 11.02 0.25
N LEU A 49 4.93 10.62 -0.46
CA LEU A 49 4.77 9.24 -0.92
C LEU A 49 5.82 8.86 -1.96
N ILE A 50 6.16 9.75 -2.90
CA ILE A 50 7.18 9.43 -3.91
C ILE A 50 8.57 9.33 -3.27
N ALA A 51 8.86 10.13 -2.24
CA ALA A 51 10.11 10.00 -1.49
C ALA A 51 10.18 8.65 -0.75
N ILE A 52 9.09 8.23 -0.09
CA ILE A 52 9.00 6.91 0.56
C ILE A 52 9.19 5.78 -0.47
N ALA A 53 8.46 5.83 -1.59
CA ALA A 53 8.54 4.83 -2.65
C ALA A 53 9.96 4.77 -3.27
N GLY A 54 10.58 5.93 -3.49
CA GLY A 54 11.94 6.02 -4.04
C GLY A 54 13.01 5.49 -3.10
N ILE A 55 12.93 5.84 -1.80
CA ILE A 55 13.86 5.34 -0.77
C ILE A 55 13.69 3.82 -0.62
N TRP A 56 12.45 3.34 -0.48
CA TRP A 56 12.18 1.91 -0.34
C TRP A 56 12.63 1.15 -1.59
N GLY A 57 12.26 1.61 -2.79
CA GLY A 57 12.71 1.00 -4.05
C GLY A 57 14.23 1.00 -4.21
N PHE A 58 14.93 2.05 -3.76
CA PHE A 58 16.38 2.12 -3.79
C PHE A 58 17.03 1.12 -2.83
N ILE A 59 16.51 0.99 -1.61
CA ILE A 59 16.96 -0.04 -0.67
C ILE A 59 16.74 -1.41 -1.30
N LEU A 60 15.53 -1.68 -1.81
CA LEU A 60 15.19 -2.97 -2.40
C LEU A 60 16.13 -3.33 -3.56
N ILE A 61 16.35 -2.43 -4.52
CA ILE A 61 17.21 -2.73 -5.68
C ILE A 61 18.68 -2.92 -5.31
N THR A 62 19.13 -2.35 -4.20
CA THR A 62 20.53 -2.47 -3.75
C THR A 62 20.75 -3.68 -2.86
N THR A 63 19.71 -4.19 -2.19
CA THR A 63 19.83 -5.35 -1.29
C THR A 63 19.33 -6.64 -1.91
N MET A 64 18.41 -6.60 -2.90
CA MET A 64 17.82 -7.81 -3.45
C MET A 64 18.80 -8.64 -4.26
N ASP A 65 18.60 -9.96 -4.23
CA ASP A 65 19.25 -10.85 -5.19
C ASP A 65 18.62 -10.63 -6.57
N LEU A 66 19.42 -10.10 -7.49
CA LEU A 66 19.01 -9.81 -8.86
C LEU A 66 19.29 -10.99 -9.81
N GLY A 67 19.89 -12.08 -9.32
CA GLY A 67 20.34 -13.20 -10.13
C GLY A 67 21.16 -12.73 -11.34
N GLU A 68 20.74 -13.15 -12.53
CA GLU A 68 21.38 -12.80 -13.81
C GLU A 68 21.47 -11.29 -14.08
N PHE A 69 20.62 -10.47 -13.45
CA PHE A 69 20.62 -9.02 -13.61
C PHE A 69 21.52 -8.28 -12.61
N ALA A 70 22.33 -8.98 -11.82
CA ALA A 70 23.22 -8.35 -10.83
C ALA A 70 24.17 -7.30 -11.45
N HIS A 71 24.60 -7.49 -12.69
CA HIS A 71 25.42 -6.54 -13.44
C HIS A 71 24.70 -5.20 -13.74
N LEU A 72 23.36 -5.20 -13.80
CA LEU A 72 22.54 -4.00 -14.00
C LEU A 72 22.22 -3.25 -12.72
N ARG A 73 22.59 -3.76 -11.54
CA ARG A 73 22.23 -3.16 -10.24
C ARG A 73 22.49 -1.66 -10.18
N ARG A 74 23.67 -1.21 -10.63
CA ARG A 74 24.04 0.21 -10.64
C ARG A 74 23.13 1.02 -11.55
N VAL A 75 22.83 0.52 -12.74
CA VAL A 75 21.94 1.19 -13.72
C VAL A 75 20.53 1.29 -13.16
N MET A 76 20.00 0.21 -12.59
CA MET A 76 18.66 0.20 -11.99
C MET A 76 18.57 1.13 -10.77
N ALA A 77 19.59 1.15 -9.90
CA ALA A 77 19.64 2.07 -8.76
C ALA A 77 19.65 3.55 -9.20
N ILE A 78 20.44 3.89 -10.22
CA ILE A 78 20.43 5.23 -10.83
C ILE A 78 19.04 5.53 -11.42
N ALA A 79 18.43 4.57 -12.11
CA ALA A 79 17.10 4.73 -12.68
C ALA A 79 16.03 4.97 -11.62
N VAL A 80 16.10 4.33 -10.45
CA VAL A 80 15.18 4.58 -9.33
C VAL A 80 15.34 6.01 -8.80
N VAL A 81 16.57 6.46 -8.57
CA VAL A 81 16.83 7.83 -8.07
C VAL A 81 16.39 8.88 -9.08
N ALA A 82 16.81 8.73 -10.35
CA ALA A 82 16.44 9.62 -11.43
C ALA A 82 14.92 9.61 -11.65
N GLY A 83 14.29 8.43 -11.71
CA GLY A 83 12.86 8.27 -11.89
C GLY A 83 12.06 8.89 -10.76
N THR A 84 12.51 8.76 -9.50
CA THR A 84 11.90 9.41 -8.33
C THR A 84 11.96 10.93 -8.47
N TYR A 85 13.13 11.49 -8.78
CA TYR A 85 13.32 12.93 -8.94
C TYR A 85 12.52 13.48 -10.13
N LEU A 86 12.57 12.83 -11.29
CA LEU A 86 11.84 13.24 -12.49
C LEU A 86 10.33 13.14 -12.28
N SER A 87 9.86 12.06 -11.65
CA SER A 87 8.44 11.91 -11.31
C SER A 87 7.99 13.02 -10.37
N TRP A 88 8.76 13.29 -9.32
CA TRP A 88 8.50 14.42 -8.45
C TRP A 88 8.48 15.73 -9.24
N ARG A 89 9.48 16.03 -10.06
CA ARG A 89 9.63 17.33 -10.72
C ARG A 89 8.62 17.61 -11.83
N TYR A 90 8.21 16.59 -12.58
CA TYR A 90 7.44 16.76 -13.82
C TYR A 90 6.03 16.15 -13.77
N MET A 91 5.72 15.26 -12.82
CA MET A 91 4.35 14.78 -12.64
C MET A 91 3.59 15.71 -11.70
N ASP A 92 3.02 16.77 -12.26
CA ASP A 92 2.25 17.75 -11.49
C ASP A 92 0.89 17.21 -11.06
N GLU A 93 0.25 16.39 -11.90
CA GLU A 93 -1.04 15.79 -11.62
C GLU A 93 -0.93 14.32 -11.18
N PHE A 94 -1.70 13.96 -10.15
CA PHE A 94 -1.85 12.59 -9.65
C PHE A 94 -0.57 11.88 -9.20
N LEU A 95 0.47 12.63 -8.84
CA LEU A 95 1.67 12.05 -8.25
C LEU A 95 1.37 11.25 -6.98
N ALA A 96 0.47 11.75 -6.12
CA ALA A 96 0.02 11.06 -4.91
C ALA A 96 -0.59 9.69 -5.20
N VAL A 97 -1.41 9.59 -6.25
CA VAL A 97 -2.04 8.32 -6.63
C VAL A 97 -1.01 7.32 -7.14
N ARG A 98 -0.12 7.76 -8.04
CA ARG A 98 0.91 6.88 -8.60
C ARG A 98 1.86 6.40 -7.51
N ALA A 99 2.33 7.30 -6.65
CA ALA A 99 3.20 6.95 -5.55
C ALA A 99 2.52 6.03 -4.53
N LEU A 100 1.22 6.22 -4.25
CA LEU A 100 0.44 5.28 -3.44
C LEU A 100 0.40 3.89 -4.09
N GLY A 101 0.21 3.83 -5.42
CA GLY A 101 0.26 2.57 -6.15
C GLY A 101 1.63 1.89 -6.11
N MET A 102 2.71 2.65 -6.22
CA MET A 102 4.08 2.14 -6.03
C MET A 102 4.29 1.57 -4.63
N ILE A 103 3.83 2.27 -3.59
CA ILE A 103 3.90 1.78 -2.21
C ILE A 103 3.05 0.52 -2.02
N ALA A 104 1.87 0.44 -2.63
CA ALA A 104 1.04 -0.76 -2.57
C ALA A 104 1.75 -1.98 -3.19
N LEU A 105 2.47 -1.79 -4.30
CA LEU A 105 3.27 -2.84 -4.94
C LEU A 105 4.47 -3.24 -4.07
N LEU A 106 5.20 -2.26 -3.50
CA LEU A 106 6.34 -2.50 -2.62
C LEU A 106 5.92 -3.19 -1.31
N ALA A 107 4.77 -2.82 -0.75
CA ALA A 107 4.26 -3.41 0.50
C ALA A 107 3.75 -4.84 0.30
N ALA A 108 3.32 -5.21 -0.91
CA ALA A 108 2.83 -6.57 -1.17
C ALA A 108 3.95 -7.62 -1.03
N GLU A 109 5.20 -7.28 -1.35
CA GLU A 109 6.35 -8.18 -1.25
C GLU A 109 6.57 -8.73 0.18
N PRO A 110 6.83 -7.91 1.22
CA PRO A 110 7.04 -8.43 2.57
C PRO A 110 5.82 -9.16 3.13
N ILE A 111 4.61 -8.79 2.71
CA ILE A 111 3.38 -9.46 3.14
C ILE A 111 3.30 -10.88 2.56
N LEU A 112 3.57 -11.03 1.26
CA LEU A 112 3.57 -12.32 0.59
C LEU A 112 4.74 -13.19 1.06
N GLU A 113 5.92 -12.60 1.27
CA GLU A 113 7.09 -13.30 1.81
C GLU A 113 6.82 -13.86 3.22
N ALA A 114 6.20 -13.07 4.11
CA ALA A 114 5.85 -13.53 5.45
C ALA A 114 4.82 -14.67 5.45
N ALA A 115 3.93 -14.71 4.46
CA ALA A 115 2.94 -15.77 4.28
C ALA A 115 3.46 -16.99 3.49
N PHE A 116 4.65 -16.89 2.90
CA PHE A 116 5.20 -17.95 2.05
C PHE A 116 5.53 -19.21 2.86
N LEU A 117 5.11 -20.38 2.36
CA LEU A 117 5.31 -21.71 2.98
C LEU A 117 4.81 -21.88 4.42
N ARG A 118 4.03 -20.95 4.94
CA ARG A 118 3.35 -21.07 6.22
C ARG A 118 2.24 -22.14 6.12
N PRO A 119 2.02 -23.01 7.13
CA PRO A 119 0.99 -24.06 7.05
C PRO A 119 -0.43 -23.52 7.23
N GLU A 120 -0.61 -22.42 7.96
CA GLU A 120 -1.91 -21.91 8.40
C GLU A 120 -2.76 -21.43 7.21
N THR A 121 -3.93 -22.01 6.99
CA THR A 121 -4.82 -21.60 5.89
C THR A 121 -5.30 -20.14 6.05
N SER A 122 -5.43 -19.66 7.29
CA SER A 122 -5.86 -18.29 7.59
C SER A 122 -4.89 -17.22 7.05
N ARG A 123 -3.62 -17.57 6.76
CA ARG A 123 -2.66 -16.66 6.09
C ARG A 123 -3.20 -16.12 4.76
N LEU A 124 -4.14 -16.82 4.13
CA LEU A 124 -4.76 -16.39 2.88
C LEU A 124 -5.47 -15.05 3.00
N LEU A 125 -5.85 -14.62 4.21
CA LEU A 125 -6.35 -13.26 4.43
C LEU A 125 -5.32 -12.23 3.93
N VAL A 126 -4.10 -12.26 4.44
CA VAL A 126 -3.06 -11.29 4.05
C VAL A 126 -2.58 -11.49 2.62
N VAL A 127 -2.60 -12.72 2.11
CA VAL A 127 -2.27 -13.01 0.70
C VAL A 127 -3.28 -12.37 -0.25
N VAL A 128 -4.59 -12.58 -0.02
CA VAL A 128 -5.64 -11.98 -0.84
C VAL A 128 -5.57 -10.45 -0.77
N LEU A 129 -5.33 -9.88 0.41
CA LEU A 129 -5.13 -8.44 0.56
C LEU A 129 -3.96 -7.94 -0.30
N ALA A 130 -2.82 -8.63 -0.24
CA ALA A 130 -1.64 -8.28 -1.03
C ALA A 130 -1.92 -8.32 -2.54
N TYR A 131 -2.64 -9.34 -3.03
CA TYR A 131 -3.04 -9.39 -4.45
C TYR A 131 -4.01 -8.27 -4.84
N VAL A 132 -4.96 -7.91 -3.96
CA VAL A 132 -5.83 -6.74 -4.18
C VAL A 132 -4.98 -5.47 -4.28
N TRP A 133 -4.00 -5.29 -3.38
CA TRP A 133 -3.07 -4.15 -3.42
C TRP A 133 -2.20 -4.14 -4.66
N ILE A 134 -1.74 -5.30 -5.14
CA ILE A 134 -1.00 -5.40 -6.40
C ILE A 134 -1.86 -4.92 -7.56
N ILE A 135 -3.09 -5.42 -7.69
CA ILE A 135 -3.98 -5.02 -8.77
C ILE A 135 -4.25 -3.53 -8.69
N LEU A 136 -4.68 -3.02 -7.53
CA LEU A 136 -4.91 -1.59 -7.34
C LEU A 136 -3.66 -0.76 -7.63
N GLY A 137 -2.49 -1.21 -7.19
CA GLY A 137 -1.21 -0.56 -7.40
C GLY A 137 -0.87 -0.43 -8.89
N LEU A 138 -1.02 -1.51 -9.67
CA LEU A 138 -0.82 -1.49 -11.12
C LEU A 138 -1.73 -0.46 -11.80
N PHE A 139 -3.02 -0.46 -11.46
CA PHE A 139 -3.98 0.50 -12.01
C PHE A 139 -3.69 1.93 -11.55
N TRP A 140 -3.32 2.17 -10.30
CA TRP A 140 -3.04 3.50 -9.79
C TRP A 140 -1.74 4.10 -10.35
N VAL A 141 -0.75 3.28 -10.65
CA VAL A 141 0.48 3.72 -11.33
C VAL A 141 0.21 4.06 -12.80
N GLY A 142 -0.45 3.16 -13.54
CA GLY A 142 -0.68 3.32 -14.98
C GLY A 142 -1.84 4.24 -15.35
N MET A 143 -2.92 4.20 -14.57
CA MET A 143 -4.19 4.91 -14.81
C MET A 143 -4.68 5.58 -13.52
N PRO A 144 -3.97 6.61 -13.02
CA PRO A 144 -4.23 7.19 -11.70
C PRO A 144 -5.61 7.84 -11.54
N TRP A 145 -6.30 8.20 -12.62
CA TRP A 145 -7.67 8.72 -12.54
C TRP A 145 -8.65 7.68 -11.96
N VAL A 146 -8.31 6.39 -12.02
CA VAL A 146 -9.13 5.31 -11.43
C VAL A 146 -9.32 5.51 -9.93
N LEU A 147 -8.29 5.92 -9.17
CA LEU A 147 -8.46 6.19 -7.73
C LEU A 147 -9.38 7.38 -7.48
N ARG A 148 -9.28 8.44 -8.29
CA ARG A 148 -10.20 9.59 -8.21
C ARG A 148 -11.64 9.14 -8.41
N ASP A 149 -11.88 8.27 -9.40
CA ASP A 149 -13.23 7.78 -9.73
C ASP A 149 -13.75 6.84 -8.64
N GLN A 150 -12.89 5.97 -8.09
CA GLN A 150 -13.19 5.13 -6.92
C GLN A 150 -13.58 5.97 -5.71
N ILE A 151 -12.82 7.03 -5.40
CA ILE A 151 -13.12 7.97 -4.32
C ILE A 151 -14.44 8.69 -4.58
N THR A 152 -14.69 9.14 -5.81
CA THR A 152 -15.94 9.82 -6.18
C THR A 152 -17.13 8.89 -6.01
N TRP A 153 -17.03 7.63 -6.47
CA TRP A 153 -18.05 6.61 -6.29
C TRP A 153 -18.30 6.31 -4.80
N LEU A 154 -17.23 6.18 -4.01
CA LEU A 154 -17.30 5.87 -2.58
C LEU A 154 -17.96 7.01 -1.78
N THR A 155 -17.59 8.25 -2.08
CA THR A 155 -18.07 9.44 -1.37
C THR A 155 -19.41 9.97 -1.87
N SER A 156 -19.93 9.46 -2.99
CA SER A 156 -21.26 9.83 -3.51
C SER A 156 -22.43 9.43 -2.58
N GLN A 157 -22.24 8.44 -1.71
CA GLN A 157 -23.25 7.98 -0.76
C GLN A 157 -22.64 7.79 0.62
N LYS A 158 -23.23 8.43 1.64
CA LYS A 158 -22.80 8.29 3.04
C LYS A 158 -22.78 6.83 3.50
N LEU A 159 -23.74 6.03 3.03
CA LEU A 159 -23.80 4.60 3.35
C LEU A 159 -22.59 3.83 2.81
N ARG A 160 -22.16 4.09 1.57
CA ARG A 160 -20.99 3.43 0.96
C ARG A 160 -19.71 3.77 1.70
N LEU A 161 -19.52 5.06 1.98
CA LEU A 161 -18.36 5.52 2.74
C LEU A 161 -18.32 4.89 4.14
N LYS A 162 -19.44 4.88 4.86
CA LYS A 162 -19.54 4.24 6.17
C LYS A 162 -19.32 2.72 6.09
N ALA A 163 -19.88 2.05 5.07
CA ALA A 163 -19.72 0.62 4.87
C ALA A 163 -18.26 0.25 4.59
N ALA A 164 -17.52 1.03 3.78
CA ALA A 164 -16.10 0.82 3.57
C ALA A 164 -15.29 1.00 4.86
N MET A 165 -15.63 2.01 5.67
CA MET A 165 -14.97 2.21 6.97
C MET A 165 -15.22 1.05 7.93
N VAL A 166 -16.47 0.63 8.11
CA VAL A 166 -16.81 -0.52 8.96
C VAL A 166 -16.19 -1.82 8.41
N GLY A 167 -16.23 -2.03 7.10
CA GLY A 167 -15.62 -3.18 6.44
C GLY A 167 -14.12 -3.27 6.69
N GLY A 168 -13.40 -2.14 6.63
CA GLY A 168 -11.98 -2.08 6.96
C GLY A 168 -11.68 -2.43 8.42
N ILE A 169 -12.54 -2.02 9.36
CA ILE A 169 -12.40 -2.40 10.78
C ILE A 169 -12.65 -3.90 10.97
N VAL A 170 -13.72 -4.44 10.39
CA VAL A 170 -14.07 -5.86 10.50
C VAL A 170 -12.95 -6.72 9.92
N TYR A 171 -12.44 -6.34 8.74
CA TYR A 171 -11.35 -7.05 8.11
C TYR A 171 -10.04 -6.95 8.92
N GLY A 172 -9.71 -5.75 9.43
CA GLY A 172 -8.55 -5.56 10.32
C GLY A 172 -8.66 -6.36 11.62
N ALA A 173 -9.85 -6.45 12.21
CA ALA A 173 -10.11 -7.25 13.41
C ALA A 173 -9.95 -8.74 13.13
N ALA A 174 -10.41 -9.23 11.97
CA ALA A 174 -10.20 -10.62 11.56
C ALA A 174 -8.72 -10.95 11.40
N VAL A 175 -7.95 -10.08 10.72
CA VAL A 175 -6.49 -10.25 10.57
C VAL A 175 -5.79 -10.22 11.93
N LEU A 176 -6.13 -9.26 12.79
CA LEU A 176 -5.52 -9.12 14.12
C LEU A 176 -5.83 -10.33 15.01
N PHE A 177 -7.06 -10.84 14.97
CA PHE A 177 -7.43 -12.06 15.67
C PHE A 177 -6.62 -13.26 15.18
N CYS A 178 -6.51 -13.45 13.86
CA CYS A 178 -5.70 -14.53 13.30
C CYS A 178 -4.22 -14.40 13.69
N ALA A 179 -3.68 -13.18 13.69
CA ALA A 179 -2.30 -12.93 14.13
C ALA A 179 -2.09 -13.41 15.57
N VAL A 180 -2.91 -12.95 16.52
CA VAL A 180 -2.71 -13.25 17.95
C VAL A 180 -3.06 -14.71 18.30
N ALA A 181 -4.10 -15.26 17.68
CA ALA A 181 -4.65 -16.56 18.08
C ALA A 181 -4.09 -17.73 17.26
N LEU A 182 -3.79 -17.52 15.96
CA LEU A 182 -3.54 -18.61 15.00
C LEU A 182 -2.13 -18.58 14.38
N TRP A 183 -1.46 -17.43 14.29
CA TRP A 183 -0.14 -17.29 13.67
C TRP A 183 0.93 -17.17 14.76
N LYS A 184 1.41 -18.30 15.26
CA LYS A 184 2.54 -18.37 16.20
C LYS A 184 3.79 -18.93 15.54
#